data_AF-A0AB36GES9-F1
#
_entry.id   AF-A0AB36GES9-F1
#
_cell.length_a   1.000
_cell.length_b   1.000
_cell.length_c   1.000
_cell.angle_alpha   90.00
_cell.angle_beta   90.00
_cell.angle_gamma   90.00
#
_symmetry.space_group_name_H-M   'P 1'
#
loop_
_entity.id
_entity.type
_entity.pdbx_description
1 polymer ?
#
loop_
_entity_poly.entity_id
_entity_poly.type
_entity_poly.pdbx_seq_one_letter_code
_entity_poly.pdbx_strand_id
1 'polypeptide(L)'
;MFENKKKKTQTSELIDDLKAISKHLTIDFLEKLEQLQRHQLLSLNDFIAMFSKTLDNTILSTEKKESLDYQAGNIILRTTSDRKMQFKADLYYQNSEGSWFQKQIESPLMDIDVYLNQMAAEELLIAQEMKFAVTKPVTES
;
A
#
# COMPACT_ATOMS: atom_id res chain seq x y z
N MET A 1 32.22 -0.45 35.21
CA MET A 1 31.95 0.39 34.04
C MET A 1 31.09 -0.42 33.09
N PHE A 2 29.84 -0.01 32.89
CA PHE A 2 28.89 -0.67 31.99
C PHE A 2 28.94 0.03 30.64
N GLU A 3 29.23 -0.69 29.55
CA GLU A 3 28.96 -0.18 28.20
C GLU A 3 28.12 -1.17 27.39
N ASN A 4 26.95 -0.66 27.01
CA ASN A 4 25.92 -1.24 26.17
C ASN A 4 26.42 -1.54 24.75
N LYS A 5 26.53 -2.82 24.37
CA LYS A 5 26.73 -3.27 22.98
C LYS A 5 25.63 -4.21 22.47
N LYS A 6 24.34 -3.91 22.72
CA LYS A 6 23.23 -4.76 22.23
C LYS A 6 22.09 -4.07 21.47
N LYS A 7 22.12 -2.75 21.23
CA LYS A 7 20.97 -2.05 20.62
C LYS A 7 21.04 -1.77 19.11
N LYS A 8 22.13 -2.11 18.40
CA LYS A 8 22.29 -1.75 16.97
C LYS A 8 21.85 -2.81 15.96
N THR A 9 21.66 -4.07 16.37
CA THR A 9 21.41 -5.18 15.43
C THR A 9 19.92 -5.41 15.15
N GLN A 10 19.06 -5.30 16.17
CA GLN A 10 17.61 -5.58 16.04
C GLN A 10 16.85 -4.59 15.14
N THR A 11 17.29 -3.33 15.05
CA THR A 11 16.61 -2.33 14.21
C THR A 11 16.91 -2.48 12.72
N SER A 12 18.05 -3.07 12.34
CA SER A 12 18.36 -3.31 10.92
C SER A 12 17.51 -4.45 10.38
N GLU A 13 17.39 -5.55 11.14
CA GLU A 13 16.60 -6.73 10.74
C GLU A 13 15.13 -6.38 10.55
N LEU A 14 14.53 -5.58 11.44
CA LEU A 14 13.14 -5.13 11.30
C LEU A 14 12.93 -4.22 10.07
N ILE A 15 13.88 -3.36 9.73
CA ILE A 15 13.77 -2.48 8.56
C ILE A 15 13.93 -3.28 7.26
N ASP A 16 14.82 -4.26 7.25
CA ASP A 16 15.04 -5.13 6.12
C ASP A 16 13.84 -6.09 5.90
N ASP A 17 13.24 -6.61 6.97
CA ASP A 17 11.99 -7.37 6.91
C ASP A 17 10.82 -6.52 6.44
N LEU A 18 10.71 -5.27 6.89
CA LEU A 18 9.68 -4.33 6.40
C LEU A 18 9.82 -4.07 4.89
N LYS A 19 11.06 -3.91 4.40
CA LYS A 19 11.32 -3.74 2.96
C LYS A 19 11.04 -5.01 2.18
N ALA A 20 11.38 -6.18 2.72
CA ALA A 20 11.12 -7.46 2.08
C ALA A 20 9.61 -7.75 1.99
N ILE A 21 8.87 -7.49 3.07
CA ILE A 21 7.40 -7.62 3.11
C ILE A 21 6.76 -6.64 2.12
N SER A 22 7.22 -5.39 2.06
CA SER A 22 6.74 -4.39 1.09
C SER A 22 7.01 -4.81 -0.36
N LYS A 23 8.19 -5.37 -0.65
CA LYS A 23 8.52 -5.91 -1.98
C LYS A 23 7.68 -7.13 -2.37
N HIS A 24 7.45 -8.07 -1.46
CA HIS A 24 6.61 -9.24 -1.75
C HIS A 24 5.14 -8.85 -1.95
N LEU A 25 4.63 -7.93 -1.12
CA LEU A 25 3.28 -7.39 -1.28
C LEU A 25 3.09 -6.69 -2.62
N THR A 26 4.10 -5.95 -3.09
CA THR A 26 4.03 -5.24 -4.37
C THR A 26 4.10 -6.18 -5.57
N ILE A 27 4.87 -7.27 -5.48
CA ILE A 27 4.95 -8.29 -6.55
C ILE A 27 3.65 -9.10 -6.63
N ASP A 28 3.19 -9.69 -5.51
CA ASP A 28 1.95 -10.47 -5.46
C ASP A 28 0.73 -9.63 -5.92
N PHE A 29 0.81 -8.33 -5.67
CA PHE A 29 -0.18 -7.36 -6.10
C PHE A 29 -0.20 -7.17 -7.62
N LEU A 30 0.96 -6.95 -8.24
CA LEU A 30 1.06 -6.79 -9.70
C LEU A 30 0.63 -8.05 -10.44
N GLU A 31 1.02 -9.23 -9.92
CA GLU A 31 0.63 -10.51 -10.53
C GLU A 31 -0.89 -10.72 -10.47
N LYS A 32 -1.55 -10.36 -9.36
CA LYS A 32 -3.01 -10.42 -9.24
C LYS A 32 -3.71 -9.41 -10.15
N LEU A 33 -3.16 -8.21 -10.30
CA LEU A 33 -3.65 -7.21 -11.25
C LEU A 33 -3.57 -7.72 -12.69
N GLU A 34 -2.40 -8.20 -13.11
CA GLU A 34 -2.17 -8.72 -14.46
C GLU A 34 -3.10 -9.90 -14.80
N GLN A 35 -3.37 -10.78 -13.82
CA GLN A 35 -4.29 -11.90 -14.00
C GLN A 35 -5.76 -11.46 -14.17
N LEU A 36 -6.20 -10.42 -13.46
CA LEU A 36 -7.56 -9.87 -13.57
C LEU A 36 -7.75 -8.97 -14.80
N GLN A 37 -6.67 -8.32 -15.26
CA GLN A 37 -6.67 -7.37 -16.37
C GLN A 37 -6.87 -7.96 -17.76
N ARG A 38 -6.82 -9.30 -17.93
CA ARG A 38 -6.77 -9.90 -19.28
C ARG A 38 -7.90 -9.49 -20.23
N HIS A 39 -8.99 -8.85 -19.79
CA HIS A 39 -10.09 -8.46 -20.69
C HIS A 39 -10.80 -7.11 -20.45
N GLN A 40 -10.52 -6.29 -19.43
CA GLN A 40 -11.25 -5.02 -19.21
C GLN A 40 -10.41 -3.90 -18.57
N LEU A 41 -10.43 -2.71 -19.18
CA LEU A 41 -9.88 -1.47 -18.61
C LEU A 41 -10.79 -0.97 -17.48
N LEU A 42 -10.20 -0.54 -16.36
CA LEU A 42 -10.94 -0.24 -15.13
C LEU A 42 -11.29 1.24 -15.01
N SER A 43 -12.39 1.53 -14.31
CA SER A 43 -12.62 2.87 -13.77
C SER A 43 -11.66 3.14 -12.60
N LEU A 44 -11.47 4.41 -12.22
CA LEU A 44 -10.69 4.76 -11.03
C LEU A 44 -11.24 4.07 -9.76
N ASN A 45 -12.56 4.03 -9.61
CA ASN A 45 -13.20 3.39 -8.47
C ASN A 45 -12.95 1.88 -8.42
N ASP A 46 -13.04 1.19 -9.57
CA ASP A 46 -12.80 -0.25 -9.63
C ASP A 46 -11.32 -0.59 -9.40
N PHE A 47 -10.42 0.25 -9.93
CA PHE A 47 -9.00 0.15 -9.67
C PHE A 47 -8.75 0.27 -8.16
N ILE A 48 -9.17 1.36 -7.52
CA ILE A 48 -9.01 1.58 -6.07
C ILE A 48 -9.68 0.47 -5.24
N ALA A 49 -10.87 -0.01 -5.62
CA ALA A 49 -11.56 -1.11 -4.93
C ALA A 49 -10.73 -2.40 -4.93
N MET A 50 -10.01 -2.68 -6.02
CA MET A 50 -9.10 -3.82 -6.08
C MET A 50 -7.93 -3.70 -5.11
N PHE A 51 -7.36 -2.49 -4.99
CA PHE A 51 -6.34 -2.23 -3.97
C PHE A 51 -6.92 -2.34 -2.57
N SER A 52 -8.13 -1.82 -2.35
CA SER A 52 -8.81 -1.84 -1.04
C SER A 52 -8.83 -3.26 -0.48
N LYS A 53 -9.27 -4.25 -1.27
CA LYS A 53 -9.34 -5.64 -0.80
C LYS A 53 -7.97 -6.23 -0.45
N THR A 54 -6.93 -5.91 -1.22
CA THR A 54 -5.55 -6.37 -0.93
C THR A 54 -4.99 -5.67 0.31
N LEU A 55 -5.30 -4.39 0.44
CA LEU A 55 -4.86 -3.54 1.53
C LEU A 55 -5.54 -3.92 2.84
N ASP A 56 -6.83 -4.24 2.82
CA ASP A 56 -7.58 -4.75 3.98
C ASP A 56 -6.93 -6.03 4.52
N ASN A 57 -6.63 -6.98 3.63
CA ASN A 57 -5.92 -8.22 4.02
C ASN A 57 -4.53 -7.93 4.58
N THR A 58 -3.83 -6.93 4.03
CA THR A 58 -2.50 -6.52 4.49
C THR A 58 -2.58 -5.89 5.88
N ILE A 59 -3.56 -5.02 6.11
CA ILE A 59 -3.83 -4.40 7.41
C ILE A 59 -4.11 -5.48 8.45
N LEU A 60 -5.09 -6.34 8.20
CA LEU A 60 -5.47 -7.41 9.13
C LEU A 60 -4.32 -8.39 9.38
N SER A 61 -3.53 -8.74 8.35
CA SER A 61 -2.35 -9.58 8.53
C SER A 61 -1.27 -8.89 9.35
N THR A 62 -1.08 -7.58 9.20
CA THR A 62 -0.09 -6.81 9.94
C THR A 62 -0.49 -6.72 11.41
N GLU A 63 -1.76 -6.41 11.69
CA GLU A 63 -2.28 -6.35 13.06
C GLU A 63 -2.04 -7.68 13.80
N LYS A 64 -2.36 -8.80 13.14
CA LYS A 64 -2.19 -10.15 13.71
C LYS A 64 -0.73 -10.56 13.89
N LYS A 65 0.14 -10.30 12.91
CA LYS A 65 1.54 -10.74 12.94
C LYS A 65 2.40 -9.93 13.89
N GLU A 66 2.14 -8.63 13.98
CA GLU A 66 3.03 -7.67 14.65
C GLU A 66 2.44 -7.11 15.94
N SER A 67 1.24 -7.57 16.34
CA SER A 67 0.52 -7.06 17.53
C SER A 67 0.37 -5.53 17.49
N LEU A 68 -0.01 -5.03 16.31
CA LEU A 68 -0.23 -3.63 16.03
C LEU A 68 -1.73 -3.37 15.85
N ASP A 69 -2.19 -2.18 16.20
CA ASP A 69 -3.56 -1.73 15.99
C ASP A 69 -3.57 -0.63 14.92
N TYR A 70 -4.26 -0.89 13.81
CA TYR A 70 -4.37 0.06 12.72
C TYR A 70 -5.22 1.26 13.11
N GLN A 71 -4.69 2.46 12.93
CA GLN A 71 -5.35 3.71 13.31
C GLN A 71 -5.92 4.46 12.12
N ALA A 72 -5.11 4.62 11.06
CA ALA A 72 -5.48 5.41 9.89
C ALA A 72 -4.55 5.09 8.73
N GLY A 73 -4.94 5.51 7.53
CA GLY A 73 -4.10 5.38 6.36
C GLY A 73 -4.66 6.12 5.18
N ASN A 74 -3.82 6.30 4.17
CA ASN A 74 -4.17 6.98 2.94
C ASN A 74 -3.62 6.21 1.76
N ILE A 75 -4.45 6.02 0.75
CA ILE A 75 -4.04 5.64 -0.59
C ILE A 75 -3.81 6.92 -1.38
N ILE A 76 -2.72 6.95 -2.12
CA ILE A 76 -2.31 8.05 -2.98
C ILE A 76 -2.08 7.45 -4.36
N LEU A 77 -2.89 7.85 -5.34
CA LEU A 77 -2.69 7.54 -6.74
C LEU A 77 -2.18 8.79 -7.43
N ARG A 78 -0.94 8.77 -7.89
CA ARG A 78 -0.32 9.92 -8.55
C ARG A 78 0.09 9.60 -9.97
N THR A 79 0.00 10.59 -10.82
CA THR A 79 0.62 10.57 -12.15
C THR A 79 2.07 11.00 -12.05
N THR A 80 2.86 10.47 -12.96
CA THR A 80 4.25 10.81 -13.18
C THR A 80 4.42 11.17 -14.66
N SER A 81 5.60 11.67 -15.03
CA SER A 81 5.92 11.96 -16.42
C SER A 81 5.70 10.74 -17.32
N ASP A 82 5.30 10.96 -18.58
CA ASP A 82 5.07 9.93 -19.60
C ASP A 82 3.81 9.06 -19.44
N ARG A 83 2.68 9.63 -18.98
CA ARG A 83 1.40 8.90 -18.79
C ARG A 83 1.54 7.65 -17.90
N LYS A 84 2.48 7.69 -16.96
CA LYS A 84 2.65 6.65 -15.95
C LYS A 84 1.97 7.06 -14.66
N MET A 85 1.45 6.09 -13.94
CA MET A 85 0.92 6.28 -12.61
C MET A 85 1.69 5.47 -11.59
N GLN A 86 1.61 5.91 -10.35
CA GLN A 86 2.14 5.19 -9.21
C GLN A 86 1.12 5.19 -8.09
N PHE A 87 0.86 4.00 -7.57
CA PHE A 87 0.10 3.81 -6.37
C PHE A 87 1.03 3.78 -5.16
N LYS A 88 0.65 4.50 -4.12
CA LYS A 88 1.28 4.48 -2.80
C LYS A 88 0.20 4.37 -1.73
N ALA A 89 0.46 3.61 -0.67
CA ALA A 89 -0.37 3.59 0.52
C ALA A 89 0.49 3.86 1.76
N ASP A 90 0.10 4.84 2.55
CA ASP A 90 0.67 5.13 3.87
C ASP A 90 -0.29 4.62 4.94
N LEU A 91 0.15 3.64 5.73
CA LEU A 91 -0.62 2.99 6.77
C LEU A 91 0.00 3.29 8.13
N TYR A 92 -0.82 3.73 9.08
CA TYR A 92 -0.40 4.10 10.42
C TYR A 92 -1.01 3.16 11.45
N TYR A 93 -0.12 2.60 12.26
CA TYR A 93 -0.44 1.66 13.32
C TYR A 93 0.08 2.18 14.65
N GLN A 94 -0.50 1.66 15.73
CA GLN A 94 -0.05 1.91 17.08
C GLN A 94 0.12 0.57 17.80
N ASN A 95 1.20 0.41 18.57
CA ASN A 95 1.32 -0.76 19.45
C ASN A 95 0.58 -0.53 20.78
N SER A 96 0.50 -1.57 21.61
CA SER A 96 -0.12 -1.50 22.94
C SER A 96 0.54 -0.52 23.91
N GLU A 97 1.79 -0.12 23.64
CA GLU A 97 2.53 0.88 24.43
C GLU A 97 2.31 2.32 23.94
N GLY A 98 1.48 2.50 22.91
CA GLY A 98 1.17 3.81 22.34
C GLY A 98 2.19 4.33 21.32
N SER A 99 3.20 3.54 20.96
CA SER A 99 4.20 3.90 19.94
C SER A 99 3.61 3.79 18.53
N TRP A 100 3.93 4.77 17.70
CA TRP A 100 3.44 4.86 16.31
C TRP A 100 4.37 4.16 15.33
N PHE A 101 3.78 3.40 14.41
CA PHE A 101 4.45 2.68 13.34
C PHE A 101 3.83 3.06 12.01
N GLN A 102 4.64 3.57 11.08
CA GLN A 102 4.21 3.83 9.72
C GLN A 102 4.71 2.71 8.80
N LYS A 103 3.80 2.18 7.98
CA LYS A 103 4.13 1.25 6.90
C LYS A 103 3.72 1.85 5.57
N GLN A 104 4.68 1.95 4.67
CA GLN A 104 4.46 2.45 3.32
C GLN A 104 4.52 1.29 2.33
N ILE A 105 3.51 1.23 1.48
CA ILE A 105 3.43 0.31 0.34
C ILE A 105 3.49 1.18 -0.91
N GLU A 106 4.36 0.84 -1.86
CA GLU A 106 4.52 1.61 -3.09
C GLU A 106 4.66 0.67 -4.27
N SER A 107 3.71 0.76 -5.19
CA SER A 107 3.78 0.02 -6.45
C SER A 107 4.90 0.56 -7.36
N PRO A 108 5.41 -0.26 -8.29
CA PRO A 108 6.22 0.27 -9.38
C PRO A 108 5.40 1.23 -10.25
N LEU A 109 6.11 1.96 -11.12
CA LEU A 109 5.46 2.76 -12.14
C LEU A 109 4.66 1.85 -13.09
N MET A 110 3.38 2.16 -13.23
CA MET A 110 2.42 1.46 -14.08
C MET A 110 2.00 2.37 -15.23
N ASP A 111 1.79 1.81 -16.41
CA ASP A 111 1.30 2.57 -17.57
C ASP A 111 -0.20 2.81 -17.45
N ILE A 112 -0.65 4.06 -17.43
CA ILE A 112 -2.06 4.40 -17.21
C ILE A 112 -2.97 3.69 -18.23
N ASP A 113 -2.56 3.66 -19.49
CA ASP A 113 -3.39 3.18 -20.60
C ASP A 113 -3.53 1.64 -20.59
N VAL A 114 -2.76 0.94 -19.75
CA VAL A 114 -2.86 -0.52 -19.53
C VAL A 114 -3.91 -0.86 -18.46
N TYR A 115 -4.06 -0.02 -17.43
CA TYR A 115 -4.89 -0.33 -16.25
C TYR A 115 -6.21 0.45 -16.21
N LEU A 116 -6.24 1.68 -16.73
CA LEU A 116 -7.38 2.57 -16.64
C LEU A 116 -8.06 2.76 -18.00
N ASN A 117 -9.38 2.92 -17.98
CA ASN A 117 -10.11 3.35 -19.17
C ASN A 117 -9.82 4.82 -19.51
N GLN A 118 -10.17 5.25 -20.71
CA GLN A 118 -9.83 6.60 -21.19
C GLN A 118 -10.36 7.72 -20.27
N MET A 119 -11.59 7.61 -19.76
CA MET A 119 -12.17 8.62 -18.86
C MET A 119 -11.41 8.69 -17.53
N ALA A 120 -11.10 7.53 -16.94
CA ALA A 120 -10.33 7.42 -15.70
C ALA A 120 -8.89 7.92 -15.86
N ALA A 121 -8.27 7.62 -17.01
CA ALA A 121 -6.94 8.12 -17.37
C ALA A 121 -6.92 9.64 -17.45
N GLU A 122 -7.88 10.25 -18.15
CA GLU A 122 -7.99 11.71 -18.28
C GLU A 122 -8.25 12.37 -16.93
N GLU A 123 -9.15 11.82 -16.10
CA GLU A 123 -9.46 12.34 -14.76
C GLU A 123 -8.22 12.34 -13.86
N LEU A 124 -7.44 11.25 -13.88
CA LEU A 124 -6.21 11.13 -13.12
C LEU A 124 -5.11 12.08 -13.62
N LEU A 125 -4.99 12.23 -14.94
CA LEU A 125 -4.05 13.18 -15.56
C LEU A 125 -4.38 14.64 -15.23
N ILE A 126 -5.68 14.99 -15.14
CA ILE A 126 -6.13 16.32 -14.73
C ILE A 126 -5.86 16.55 -13.25
N ALA A 127 -6.25 15.61 -12.39
CA ALA A 127 -6.08 15.72 -10.95
C ALA A 127 -4.59 15.70 -10.54
N GLN A 128 -3.74 15.03 -11.33
CA GLN A 128 -2.33 14.70 -11.08
C GLN A 128 -2.08 13.80 -9.87
N GLU A 129 -2.84 13.98 -8.80
CA GLU A 129 -2.79 13.22 -7.57
C GLU A 129 -4.20 13.10 -6.98
N MET A 130 -4.58 11.88 -6.61
CA MET A 130 -5.81 11.58 -5.89
C MET A 130 -5.47 10.89 -4.57
N LYS A 131 -6.16 11.30 -3.50
CA LYS A 131 -5.98 10.75 -2.16
C LYS A 131 -7.29 10.17 -1.66
N PHE A 132 -7.21 8.96 -1.13
CA PHE A 132 -8.34 8.23 -0.58
C PHE A 132 -8.00 7.81 0.84
N ALA A 133 -8.86 8.19 1.79
CA ALA A 133 -8.70 7.75 3.17
C ALA A 133 -8.99 6.25 3.28
N VAL A 134 -8.13 5.52 3.97
CA VAL A 134 -8.31 4.10 4.28
C VAL A 134 -8.80 3.98 5.70
N THR A 135 -10.07 3.63 5.84
CA THR A 135 -10.67 3.30 7.14
C THR A 135 -10.24 1.91 7.58
N LYS A 136 -10.27 1.66 8.89
CA LYS A 136 -9.98 0.33 9.43
C LYS A 136 -10.95 -0.70 8.83
N PRO A 137 -10.46 -1.80 8.24
CA PRO A 137 -11.35 -2.84 7.76
C PRO A 137 -12.08 -3.48 8.94
N VAL A 138 -13.40 -3.50 8.87
CA VAL A 138 -14.23 -4.28 9.79
C VAL A 138 -14.23 -5.72 9.29
N THR A 139 -13.64 -6.64 10.06
CA THR A 139 -13.97 -8.07 9.91
C THR A 139 -15.43 -8.24 10.28
N GLU A 140 -16.31 -8.43 9.28
CA GLU A 140 -17.62 -9.01 9.55
C GLU A 140 -17.40 -10.31 10.32
N SER A 141 -17.91 -10.33 11.55
CA SER A 141 -17.83 -11.47 12.48
C SER A 141 -18.87 -12.52 12.15
#